data_AF-A0A2M8HJB8-F1
#
_entry.id   AF-A0A2M8HJB8-F1
#
_cell.length_a   1.000
_cell.length_b   1.000
_cell.length_c   1.000
_cell.angle_alpha   90.00
_cell.angle_beta   90.00
_cell.angle_gamma   90.00
#
_symmetry.space_group_name_H-M   'P 1'
#
loop_
_entity.id
_entity.type
_entity.pdbx_description
1 polymer ?
#
loop_
_entity_poly.entity_id
_entity_poly.type
_entity_poly.pdbx_seq_one_letter_code
_entity_poly.pdbx_strand_id
1 'polypeptide(L)'
;MRFLKTSFLAIGLSLCISCGSPSGSIGWMTTYDEGMTELDREFGIQTDFQMTREDLFFSPQETIHFVYVFDSRVSASDEFYFSLNKKSIDFLEVDLRRKTIEEGNPVIRDYYRGLGIGDYLLKIAYEGEVFDQVEFKVLPEDGYYADTLESDLSIDMEDDIIRYSR
;
A
#
# COMPACT_ATOMS: atom_id res chain seq x y z
N MET A 1 69.86 13.93 -14.44
CA MET A 1 68.91 12.98 -13.80
C MET A 1 68.76 13.33 -12.33
N ARG A 2 67.64 13.93 -11.93
CA ARG A 2 67.00 13.75 -10.60
C ARG A 2 65.66 14.49 -10.62
N PHE A 3 64.62 13.74 -10.27
CA PHE A 3 63.23 13.97 -10.63
C PHE A 3 62.56 15.11 -9.85
N LEU A 4 61.78 15.87 -10.60
CA LEU A 4 60.83 16.92 -10.21
C LEU A 4 59.77 16.32 -9.27
N LYS A 5 59.66 16.84 -8.03
CA LYS A 5 58.55 16.54 -7.12
C LYS A 5 57.59 17.72 -7.13
N THR A 6 56.55 17.63 -7.95
CA THR A 6 55.40 18.53 -7.93
C THR A 6 54.12 17.71 -7.92
N SER A 7 53.47 17.73 -6.75
CA SER A 7 52.06 18.06 -6.49
C SER A 7 50.92 17.38 -7.27
N PHE A 8 49.74 17.38 -6.63
CA PHE A 8 48.40 16.93 -7.07
C PHE A 8 48.21 15.41 -7.11
N LEU A 9 47.08 14.79 -6.77
CA LEU A 9 45.74 15.15 -6.28
C LEU A 9 44.95 13.86 -6.54
N ALA A 10 44.28 13.31 -5.54
CA ALA A 10 43.01 12.58 -5.68
C ALA A 10 42.60 12.03 -4.31
N ILE A 11 42.03 12.91 -3.48
CA ILE A 11 41.06 12.46 -2.48
C ILE A 11 39.90 11.92 -3.30
N GLY A 12 39.84 10.60 -3.44
CA GLY A 12 38.67 9.89 -3.98
C GLY A 12 37.52 10.04 -3.00
N LEU A 13 36.89 11.20 -3.01
CA LEU A 13 35.60 11.43 -2.39
C LEU A 13 34.58 10.65 -3.23
N SER A 14 34.46 9.36 -2.93
CA SER A 14 33.37 8.53 -3.43
C SER A 14 32.10 9.10 -2.82
N LEU A 15 31.48 10.00 -3.58
CA LEU A 15 30.10 10.42 -3.40
C LEU A 15 29.25 9.16 -3.66
N CYS A 16 29.05 8.36 -2.63
CA CYS A 16 27.90 7.48 -2.55
C CYS A 16 26.68 8.38 -2.46
N ILE A 17 26.22 8.89 -3.60
CA ILE A 17 24.87 9.43 -3.74
C ILE A 17 23.97 8.21 -3.61
N SER A 18 23.66 7.86 -2.36
CA SER A 18 22.53 7.00 -2.05
C SER A 18 21.30 7.78 -2.48
N CYS A 19 20.90 7.64 -3.75
CA CYS A 19 19.51 7.84 -4.11
C CYS A 19 18.76 6.74 -3.36
N GLY A 20 18.31 7.04 -2.15
CA GLY A 20 17.53 6.08 -1.37
C GLY A 20 16.24 5.77 -2.12
N SER A 21 15.76 4.53 -2.01
CA SER A 21 14.45 4.16 -2.55
C SER A 21 13.39 5.16 -2.04
N PRO A 22 12.40 5.53 -2.88
CA PRO A 22 11.31 6.37 -2.44
C PRO A 22 10.65 5.79 -1.18
N SER A 23 10.14 6.65 -0.33
CA SER A 23 9.38 6.24 0.87
C SER A 23 8.20 7.16 1.06
N GLY A 24 7.22 6.70 1.83
CA GLY A 24 5.98 7.42 1.99
C GLY A 24 4.99 6.75 2.92
N SER A 25 3.83 7.38 2.97
CA SER A 25 2.70 6.96 3.78
C SER A 25 1.49 6.70 2.89
N ILE A 26 0.76 5.64 3.19
CA ILE A 26 -0.48 5.28 2.51
C ILE A 26 -1.67 5.57 3.41
N GLY A 27 -2.76 6.04 2.80
CA GLY A 27 -4.03 6.26 3.47
C GLY A 27 -5.19 5.73 2.66
N TRP A 28 -6.31 5.52 3.34
CA TRP A 28 -7.46 4.81 2.82
C TRP A 28 -8.76 5.53 3.13
N MET A 29 -9.74 5.34 2.27
CA MET A 29 -11.12 5.78 2.47
C MET A 29 -12.03 4.86 1.66
N THR A 30 -13.23 4.57 2.15
CA THR A 30 -14.23 3.80 1.39
C THR A 30 -15.43 4.66 1.03
N THR A 31 -16.04 4.34 -0.11
CA THR A 31 -17.30 4.94 -0.53
C THR A 31 -18.24 3.87 -1.06
N TYR A 32 -19.54 4.04 -0.84
CA TYR A 32 -20.58 3.26 -1.51
C TYR A 32 -20.96 3.94 -2.82
N ASP A 33 -20.94 3.18 -3.93
CA ASP A 33 -21.29 3.75 -5.24
C ASP A 33 -22.79 3.98 -5.42
N GLU A 34 -23.63 3.35 -4.58
CA GLU A 34 -25.06 3.53 -4.61
C GLU A 34 -25.45 4.96 -4.21
N GLY A 35 -26.08 5.69 -5.15
CA GLY A 35 -26.66 7.00 -4.90
C GLY A 35 -25.73 8.20 -5.09
N MET A 36 -24.44 8.02 -5.38
CA MET A 36 -23.54 9.14 -5.68
C MET A 36 -23.66 9.61 -7.13
N THR A 37 -23.80 10.92 -7.34
CA THR A 37 -23.70 11.51 -8.68
C THR A 37 -22.25 11.54 -9.16
N GLU A 38 -22.02 11.69 -10.47
CA GLU A 38 -20.67 11.74 -11.04
C GLU A 38 -19.84 12.91 -10.47
N LEU A 39 -20.49 14.05 -10.19
CA LEU A 39 -19.87 15.21 -9.54
C LEU A 39 -19.53 14.94 -8.07
N ASP A 40 -20.39 14.25 -7.32
CA ASP A 40 -20.10 13.91 -5.92
C ASP A 40 -18.92 12.94 -5.82
N ARG A 41 -18.78 12.04 -6.80
CA ARG A 41 -17.60 11.18 -6.92
C ARG A 41 -16.35 12.01 -7.19
N GLU A 42 -16.40 13.01 -8.07
CA GLU A 42 -15.19 13.77 -8.43
C GLU A 42 -14.75 14.78 -7.35
N PHE A 43 -15.69 15.42 -6.66
CA PHE A 43 -15.41 16.47 -5.67
C PHE A 43 -15.48 16.02 -4.20
N GLY A 44 -16.27 15.00 -3.87
CA GLY A 44 -16.47 14.52 -2.50
C GLY A 44 -15.35 13.61 -1.97
N ILE A 45 -14.52 13.04 -2.85
CA ILE A 45 -13.42 12.13 -2.48
C ILE A 45 -12.25 12.86 -1.78
N GLN A 46 -12.24 14.19 -1.81
CA GLN A 46 -11.15 14.97 -1.25
C GLN A 46 -11.44 15.34 0.21
N THR A 47 -10.94 14.55 1.18
CA THR A 47 -10.02 15.03 2.25
C THR A 47 -9.80 14.04 3.41
N ASP A 48 -10.70 13.09 3.67
CA ASP A 48 -10.68 12.29 4.90
C ASP A 48 -10.03 10.89 4.74
N PHE A 49 -8.79 10.85 4.25
CA PHE A 49 -8.03 9.59 4.22
C PHE A 49 -7.49 9.24 5.61
N GLN A 50 -7.74 8.01 6.06
CA GLN A 50 -7.13 7.45 7.26
C GLN A 50 -5.73 6.91 6.90
N MET A 51 -4.69 7.57 7.40
CA MET A 51 -3.29 7.17 7.18
C MET A 51 -2.92 6.00 8.10
N THR A 52 -3.11 4.77 7.62
CA THR A 52 -2.75 3.54 8.37
C THR A 52 -2.31 2.44 7.41
N ARG A 53 -1.56 1.46 7.95
CA ARG A 53 -1.12 0.24 7.27
C ARG A 53 -1.65 -1.03 7.92
N GLU A 54 -2.26 -0.89 9.09
CA GLU A 54 -2.66 -2.00 9.95
C GLU A 54 -4.18 -2.05 10.02
N ASP A 55 -4.71 -3.25 10.30
CA ASP A 55 -6.14 -3.52 10.50
C ASP A 55 -7.03 -3.03 9.34
N LEU A 56 -6.55 -3.25 8.11
CA LEU A 56 -7.23 -2.86 6.89
C LEU A 56 -8.24 -3.94 6.44
N PHE A 57 -9.51 -3.69 6.72
CA PHE A 57 -10.64 -4.53 6.34
C PHE A 57 -11.65 -3.70 5.54
N PHE A 58 -12.11 -4.24 4.40
CA PHE A 58 -13.02 -3.56 3.48
C PHE A 58 -14.18 -4.47 3.06
N SER A 59 -15.32 -3.87 2.66
CA SER A 59 -16.46 -4.60 2.12
C SER A 59 -16.35 -4.77 0.60
N PRO A 60 -16.81 -5.90 0.01
CA PRO A 60 -16.85 -6.08 -1.44
C PRO A 60 -17.80 -5.11 -2.17
N GLN A 61 -18.71 -4.45 -1.44
CA GLN A 61 -19.63 -3.46 -2.00
C GLN A 61 -19.02 -2.05 -2.04
N GLU A 62 -17.92 -1.83 -1.33
CA GLU A 62 -17.25 -0.53 -1.26
C GLU A 62 -16.29 -0.33 -2.43
N THR A 63 -16.17 0.92 -2.86
CA THR A 63 -14.98 1.37 -3.58
C THR A 63 -13.93 1.79 -2.56
N ILE A 64 -12.77 1.16 -2.64
CA ILE A 64 -11.61 1.40 -1.77
C ILE A 64 -10.73 2.44 -2.45
N HIS A 65 -10.71 3.66 -1.93
CA HIS A 65 -9.80 4.71 -2.36
C HIS A 65 -8.52 4.65 -1.57
N PHE A 66 -7.39 4.87 -2.24
CA PHE A 66 -6.12 5.03 -1.57
C PHE A 66 -5.42 6.31 -2.00
N VAL A 67 -4.62 6.84 -1.08
CA VAL A 67 -3.68 7.92 -1.32
C VAL A 67 -2.30 7.48 -0.89
N TYR A 68 -1.31 7.67 -1.74
CA TYR A 68 0.10 7.50 -1.39
C TYR A 68 0.80 8.85 -1.41
N VAL A 69 1.36 9.25 -0.27
CA VAL A 69 2.07 10.52 -0.09
C VAL A 69 3.55 10.21 0.04
N PHE A 70 4.36 10.76 -0.87
CA PHE A 70 5.81 10.56 -0.84
C PHE A 70 6.46 11.50 0.18
N ASP A 71 7.31 10.94 1.05
CA ASP A 71 8.12 11.69 2.01
C ASP A 71 9.46 12.13 1.39
N SER A 72 9.92 11.38 0.40
CA SER A 72 11.11 11.67 -0.39
C SER A 72 10.81 12.60 -1.57
N ARG A 73 11.82 13.36 -2.03
CA ARG A 73 11.71 14.15 -3.25
C ARG A 73 11.53 13.21 -4.46
N VAL A 74 10.38 13.35 -5.11
CA VAL A 74 10.00 12.66 -6.35
C VAL A 74 9.73 13.69 -7.44
N SER A 75 9.89 13.29 -8.70
CA SER A 75 9.73 14.12 -9.89
C SER A 75 8.49 13.72 -10.69
N ALA A 76 7.92 14.66 -11.44
CA ALA A 76 6.81 14.39 -12.38
C ALA A 76 7.22 13.46 -13.54
N SER A 77 8.52 13.31 -13.79
CA SER A 77 9.07 12.35 -14.75
C SER A 77 9.12 10.91 -14.22
N ASP A 78 8.94 10.71 -12.92
CA ASP A 78 9.11 9.41 -12.29
C ASP A 78 7.88 8.55 -12.54
N GLU A 79 8.11 7.32 -13.02
CA GLU A 79 7.06 6.33 -13.25
C GLU A 79 7.00 5.35 -12.07
N PHE A 80 5.83 5.30 -11.44
CA PHE A 80 5.53 4.38 -10.35
C PHE A 80 4.56 3.30 -10.84
N TYR A 81 4.71 2.09 -10.31
CA TYR A 81 3.90 0.94 -10.67
C TYR A 81 3.20 0.38 -9.42
N PHE A 82 1.88 0.36 -9.45
CA PHE A 82 1.02 -0.17 -8.39
C PHE A 82 0.48 -1.51 -8.83
N SER A 83 0.95 -2.59 -8.21
CA SER A 83 0.55 -3.97 -8.48
C SER A 83 -0.35 -4.47 -7.35
N LEU A 84 -1.61 -4.78 -7.68
CA LEU A 84 -2.52 -5.42 -6.75
C LEU A 84 -2.40 -6.93 -6.92
N ASN A 85 -2.13 -7.63 -5.82
CA ASN A 85 -1.97 -9.07 -5.81
C ASN A 85 -3.05 -9.68 -4.92
N LYS A 86 -3.72 -10.73 -5.37
CA LYS A 86 -4.70 -11.49 -4.59
C LYS A 86 -4.10 -12.79 -4.12
N LYS A 87 -4.28 -13.12 -2.84
CA LYS A 87 -3.83 -14.39 -2.28
C LYS A 87 -4.73 -15.53 -2.74
N SER A 88 -4.09 -16.58 -3.26
CA SER A 88 -4.68 -17.90 -3.45
C SER A 88 -3.81 -18.92 -2.70
N ILE A 89 -3.00 -19.70 -3.42
CA ILE A 89 -1.90 -20.47 -2.81
C ILE A 89 -0.72 -19.52 -2.47
N ASP A 90 -0.46 -18.58 -3.36
CA ASP A 90 0.49 -17.47 -3.21
C ASP A 90 -0.18 -16.17 -3.68
N PHE A 91 0.47 -15.04 -3.51
CA PHE A 91 0.04 -13.75 -4.04
C PHE A 91 0.26 -13.68 -5.55
N LEU A 92 -0.85 -13.66 -6.30
CA LEU A 92 -0.85 -13.52 -7.75
C LEU A 92 -1.28 -12.11 -8.13
N GLU A 93 -0.55 -11.47 -9.04
CA GLU A 93 -0.92 -10.17 -9.60
C GLU A 93 -2.27 -10.27 -10.34
N VAL A 94 -3.21 -9.40 -9.95
CA VAL A 94 -4.55 -9.30 -10.56
C VAL A 94 -4.79 -7.95 -11.24
N ASP A 95 -3.98 -6.93 -10.91
CA ASP A 95 -4.04 -5.61 -11.54
C ASP A 95 -2.67 -4.93 -11.48
N LEU A 96 -2.32 -4.16 -12.50
CA LEU A 96 -1.07 -3.40 -12.59
C LEU A 96 -1.33 -2.03 -13.21
N ARG A 97 -0.97 -0.96 -12.48
CA ARG A 97 -1.20 0.42 -12.91
C ARG A 97 0.06 1.23 -12.90
N ARG A 98 0.35 1.90 -14.02
CA ARG A 98 1.38 2.93 -14.10
C ARG A 98 0.82 4.27 -13.66
N LYS A 99 1.56 4.98 -12.80
CA LYS A 99 1.22 6.28 -12.23
C LYS A 99 2.39 7.24 -12.31
N THR A 100 2.07 8.52 -12.46
CA THR A 100 3.00 9.64 -12.39
C THR A 100 2.42 10.67 -11.43
N ILE A 101 3.28 11.47 -10.80
CA ILE A 101 2.82 12.58 -9.97
C ILE A 101 2.71 13.87 -10.79
N GLU A 102 1.91 14.81 -10.30
CA GLU A 102 1.87 16.17 -10.85
C GLU A 102 3.03 17.00 -10.27
N GLU A 103 3.48 18.01 -11.02
CA GLU A 103 4.56 18.88 -10.57
C GLU A 103 4.19 19.60 -9.27
N GLY A 104 5.01 19.45 -8.24
CA GLY A 104 4.79 20.06 -6.92
C GLY A 104 3.75 19.35 -6.04
N ASN A 105 3.17 18.22 -6.50
CA ASN A 105 2.17 17.45 -5.77
C ASN A 105 2.69 16.00 -5.59
N PRO A 106 3.42 15.69 -4.51
CA PRO A 106 4.03 14.38 -4.28
C PRO A 106 3.01 13.35 -3.78
N VAL A 107 1.89 13.23 -4.48
CA VAL A 107 0.76 12.40 -4.07
C VAL A 107 0.19 11.63 -5.26
N ILE A 108 -0.06 10.34 -5.07
CA ILE A 108 -0.81 9.50 -6.02
C ILE A 108 -2.15 9.13 -5.36
N ARG A 109 -3.24 9.29 -6.10
CA ARG A 109 -4.59 8.86 -5.70
C ARG A 109 -5.14 7.89 -6.73
N ASP A 110 -5.79 6.84 -6.25
CA ASP A 110 -6.51 5.91 -7.11
C ASP A 110 -7.50 5.08 -6.27
N TYR A 111 -8.23 4.18 -6.93
CA TYR A 111 -9.23 3.35 -6.26
C TYR A 111 -9.34 1.94 -6.84
N TYR A 112 -9.86 1.02 -6.04
CA TYR A 112 -10.28 -0.31 -6.45
C TYR A 112 -11.77 -0.50 -6.16
N ARG A 113 -12.51 -1.07 -7.12
CA ARG A 113 -13.95 -1.33 -7.00
C ARG A 113 -14.22 -2.78 -7.33
N GLY A 114 -15.18 -3.39 -6.62
CA GLY A 114 -15.66 -4.74 -6.90
C GLY A 114 -14.60 -5.80 -6.66
N LEU A 115 -13.69 -5.57 -5.71
CA LEU A 115 -12.77 -6.60 -5.26
C LEU A 115 -13.57 -7.70 -4.56
N GLY A 116 -13.42 -8.94 -5.03
CA GLY A 116 -14.04 -10.08 -4.34
C GLY A 116 -13.37 -10.36 -3.00
N ILE A 117 -14.03 -11.13 -2.14
CA ILE A 117 -13.51 -11.55 -0.83
C ILE A 117 -12.10 -12.17 -0.95
N GLY A 118 -11.23 -11.86 0.00
CA GLY A 118 -9.89 -12.45 0.13
C GLY A 118 -8.83 -11.51 0.69
N ASP A 119 -7.62 -12.04 0.85
CA ASP A 119 -6.43 -11.26 1.22
C ASP A 119 -5.77 -10.65 -0.02
N TYR A 120 -5.37 -9.39 0.09
CA TYR A 120 -4.72 -8.63 -0.97
C TYR A 120 -3.40 -8.02 -0.50
N LEU A 121 -2.46 -7.88 -1.43
CA LEU A 121 -1.18 -7.22 -1.24
C LEU A 121 -0.99 -6.19 -2.35
N LEU A 122 -0.99 -4.92 -1.97
CA LEU A 122 -0.65 -3.81 -2.85
C LEU A 122 0.86 -3.58 -2.79
N LYS A 123 1.55 -3.67 -3.92
CA LYS A 123 2.99 -3.40 -4.06
C LYS A 123 3.18 -2.12 -4.86
N ILE A 124 4.14 -1.30 -4.44
CA ILE A 124 4.51 -0.06 -5.11
C ILE A 124 5.96 -0.19 -5.53
N ALA A 125 6.18 -0.05 -6.83
CA ALA A 125 7.49 -0.19 -7.46
C ALA A 125 7.92 1.08 -8.17
N TYR A 126 9.24 1.30 -8.16
CA TYR A 126 9.94 2.38 -8.83
C TYR A 126 11.22 1.82 -9.43
N GLU A 127 11.55 2.17 -10.67
CA GLU A 127 12.74 1.64 -11.39
C GLU A 127 12.85 0.10 -11.41
N GLY A 128 11.71 -0.60 -11.38
CA GLY A 128 11.64 -2.06 -11.42
C GLY A 128 11.82 -2.76 -10.08
N GLU A 129 12.03 -2.01 -8.99
CA GLU A 129 12.13 -2.54 -7.63
C GLU A 129 10.90 -2.16 -6.80
N VAL A 130 10.36 -3.13 -6.06
CA VAL A 130 9.30 -2.88 -5.06
C VAL A 130 9.95 -2.21 -3.86
N PHE A 131 9.55 -0.98 -3.56
CA PHE A 131 10.07 -0.21 -2.42
C PHE A 131 9.06 -0.11 -1.27
N ASP A 132 7.77 -0.35 -1.53
CA ASP A 132 6.72 -0.32 -0.52
C ASP A 132 5.64 -1.36 -0.81
N GLN A 133 4.98 -1.83 0.25
CA GLN A 133 3.88 -2.76 0.14
C GLN A 133 2.97 -2.72 1.36
N VAL A 134 1.72 -3.10 1.18
CA VAL A 134 0.71 -3.13 2.24
C VAL A 134 -0.32 -4.21 1.98
N GLU A 135 -0.70 -4.91 3.06
CA GLU A 135 -1.72 -5.96 3.02
C GLU A 135 -3.07 -5.43 3.52
N PHE A 136 -4.15 -5.90 2.92
CA PHE A 136 -5.51 -5.65 3.39
C PHE A 136 -6.42 -6.82 3.06
N LYS A 137 -7.60 -6.87 3.68
CA LYS A 137 -8.57 -7.94 3.44
C LYS A 137 -9.91 -7.37 2.99
N VAL A 138 -10.53 -8.07 2.05
CA VAL A 138 -11.94 -7.87 1.72
C VAL A 138 -12.73 -9.00 2.38
N LEU A 139 -13.59 -8.64 3.32
CA LEU A 139 -14.37 -9.59 4.12
C LEU A 139 -15.82 -9.68 3.60
N PRO A 140 -16.49 -10.82 3.76
CA PRO A 140 -17.94 -10.87 3.54
C PRO A 140 -18.67 -9.89 4.48
N GLU A 141 -19.83 -9.41 4.05
CA GLU A 141 -20.66 -8.45 4.81
C GLU A 141 -20.99 -8.93 6.23
N ASP A 142 -21.14 -10.25 6.41
CA ASP A 142 -21.43 -10.87 7.72
C ASP A 142 -20.26 -10.76 8.73
N GLY A 143 -19.07 -10.31 8.29
CA GLY A 143 -17.84 -10.23 9.08
C GLY A 143 -17.38 -8.81 9.43
N TYR A 144 -18.18 -7.77 9.20
CA TYR A 144 -17.76 -6.37 9.40
C TYR A 144 -17.76 -5.89 10.86
N TYR A 145 -18.10 -6.76 11.82
CA TYR A 145 -18.09 -6.40 13.23
C TYR A 145 -16.68 -6.62 13.81
N ALA A 146 -16.00 -5.51 14.10
CA ALA A 146 -14.72 -5.46 14.82
C ALA A 146 -14.75 -6.23 16.18
N ASP A 147 -15.93 -6.56 16.70
CA ASP A 147 -16.12 -7.37 17.91
C ASP A 147 -16.03 -8.90 17.70
N THR A 148 -15.98 -9.39 16.45
CA THR A 148 -16.03 -10.85 16.17
C THR A 148 -14.64 -11.51 16.14
N LEU A 149 -13.56 -10.73 16.13
CA LEU A 149 -12.19 -11.26 16.12
C LEU A 149 -11.78 -11.88 17.47
N GLU A 150 -12.40 -11.48 18.59
CA GLU A 150 -12.17 -12.14 19.88
C GLU A 150 -12.97 -13.44 20.04
N SER A 151 -14.11 -13.59 19.33
CA SER A 151 -14.96 -14.79 19.45
C SER A 151 -14.38 -16.00 18.71
N ASP A 152 -13.69 -15.82 17.58
CA ASP A 152 -13.14 -16.96 16.83
C ASP A 152 -11.88 -17.57 17.47
N LEU A 153 -11.17 -16.81 18.32
CA LEU A 153 -10.03 -17.33 19.10
C LEU A 153 -10.44 -18.03 20.40
N SER A 154 -11.68 -17.83 20.86
CA SER A 154 -12.20 -18.46 22.09
C SER A 154 -12.97 -19.75 21.84
N ILE A 155 -13.52 -19.95 20.66
CA ILE A 155 -14.27 -21.17 20.31
C ILE A 155 -13.35 -22.40 20.14
N ASP A 156 -12.08 -22.20 19.75
CA ASP A 156 -11.15 -23.31 19.49
C ASP A 156 -10.38 -23.81 20.74
N MET A 157 -10.54 -23.16 21.91
CA MET A 157 -9.88 -23.58 23.16
C MET A 157 -10.79 -24.37 24.12
N GLU A 158 -12.10 -24.39 23.90
CA GLU A 158 -13.04 -25.01 24.86
C GLU A 158 -13.28 -26.50 24.61
N ASP A 159 -12.94 -27.03 23.42
CA ASP A 159 -13.28 -28.41 23.05
C ASP A 159 -12.21 -29.47 23.42
N ASP A 160 -10.99 -29.04 23.79
CA ASP A 160 -9.88 -29.96 24.12
C ASP A 160 -9.79 -30.35 25.62
N ILE A 161 -10.52 -29.69 26.52
CA ILE A 161 -10.39 -29.91 27.98
C ILE A 161 -11.31 -31.05 28.50
N ILE A 162 -12.34 -31.47 27.76
CA ILE A 162 -13.34 -32.44 28.28
C ILE A 162 -12.97 -33.91 27.99
N ARG A 163 -11.81 -34.20 27.38
CA ARG A 163 -11.46 -35.60 27.01
C ARG A 163 -10.67 -36.38 28.07
N TYR A 164 -10.29 -35.77 29.20
CA TYR A 164 -9.49 -36.45 30.24
C TYR A 164 -10.07 -36.44 31.66
N SER A 165 -11.29 -35.95 31.88
CA SER A 165 -11.99 -36.12 33.16
C SER A 165 -12.80 -37.42 33.18
N ARG A 166 -12.08 -38.48 33.50
CA ARG A 166 -12.62 -39.79 33.90
C ARG A 166 -13.33 -39.71 35.25
#